data_AF-A0A452E0D0-F1
#
_entry.id   AF-A0A452E0D0-F1
#
_cell.length_a   1.000
_cell.length_b   1.000
_cell.length_c   1.000
_cell.angle_alpha   90.00
_cell.angle_beta   90.00
_cell.angle_gamma   90.00
#
_symmetry.space_group_name_H-M   'P 1'
#
loop_
_entity.id
_entity.type
_entity.pdbx_description
1 polymer ?
#
loop_
_entity_poly.entity_id
_entity_poly.type
_entity_poly.pdbx_seq_one_letter_code
_entity_poly.pdbx_strand_id
1 'polypeptide(L)'
;MAKSRNHIMHNQNGIKKPRSQRYESLKRVGPKFLRNMCFAKKHNKKGLKKMQANNAKAMCARAEAVKALVKPKEIKPKMPTGSSCKLSRLAHIAHPKLRKRACTRTAKGLRLCRPKSQAKAATKAGPPVAAAPAAKATFIYELHSLI
;
A
#
# COMPACT_ATOMS: atom_id res chain seq x y z
N MET A 1 70.88 -30.18 -18.58
CA MET A 1 70.06 -30.25 -17.35
C MET A 1 68.88 -29.31 -17.49
N ALA A 2 67.65 -29.79 -17.24
CA ALA A 2 66.45 -28.94 -17.27
C ALA A 2 66.27 -28.23 -15.92
N LYS A 3 66.04 -26.91 -15.95
CA LYS A 3 65.81 -26.08 -14.74
C LYS A 3 64.31 -25.91 -14.50
N SER A 4 63.86 -25.93 -13.24
CA SER A 4 62.47 -25.68 -12.82
C SER A 4 62.35 -24.36 -12.03
N ARG A 5 61.11 -23.95 -11.73
CA ARG A 5 60.81 -22.68 -11.04
C ARG A 5 60.77 -22.89 -9.52
N ASN A 6 61.51 -22.07 -8.77
CA ASN A 6 61.77 -22.30 -7.35
C ASN A 6 60.68 -21.79 -6.38
N HIS A 7 59.90 -20.76 -6.75
CA HIS A 7 58.81 -20.25 -5.92
C HIS A 7 57.75 -19.55 -6.77
N ILE A 8 56.48 -19.75 -6.44
CA ILE A 8 55.33 -19.17 -7.12
C ILE A 8 54.25 -18.84 -6.07
N MET A 9 53.64 -17.66 -6.16
CA MET A 9 52.36 -17.36 -5.49
C MET A 9 51.22 -17.33 -6.51
N HIS A 10 50.88 -18.50 -7.06
CA HIS A 10 49.88 -18.62 -8.12
C HIS A 10 48.55 -18.99 -7.50
N ASN A 11 47.70 -17.97 -7.31
CA ASN A 11 46.35 -17.99 -6.75
C ASN A 11 46.26 -17.98 -5.22
N GLN A 12 46.46 -16.80 -4.62
CA GLN A 12 46.10 -16.55 -3.22
C GLN A 12 44.67 -16.00 -3.16
N ASN A 13 43.84 -16.64 -2.32
CA ASN A 13 42.46 -16.21 -2.07
C ASN A 13 42.38 -14.76 -1.59
N GLY A 14 41.24 -14.11 -1.81
CA GLY A 14 41.03 -12.72 -1.42
C GLY A 14 40.94 -12.51 0.10
N ILE A 15 41.51 -11.40 0.58
CA ILE A 15 41.51 -11.01 2.00
C ILE A 15 40.09 -10.56 2.41
N LYS A 16 39.48 -11.28 3.35
CA LYS A 16 38.19 -10.90 3.93
C LYS A 16 38.39 -9.94 5.11
N LYS A 17 37.52 -8.94 5.21
CA LYS A 17 37.44 -8.08 6.39
C LYS A 17 36.96 -8.89 7.59
N PRO A 18 37.41 -8.57 8.82
CA PRO A 18 36.87 -9.21 10.01
C PRO A 18 35.37 -8.93 10.15
N ARG A 19 34.63 -9.89 10.70
CA ARG A 19 33.19 -9.75 10.94
C ARG A 19 32.95 -8.76 12.07
N SER A 20 32.24 -7.67 11.79
CA SER A 20 31.77 -6.75 12.82
C SER A 20 30.58 -7.33 13.58
N GLN A 21 30.60 -7.29 14.91
CA GLN A 21 29.48 -7.68 15.76
C GLN A 21 28.86 -6.45 16.44
N ARG A 22 27.53 -6.42 16.63
CA ARG A 22 26.83 -5.27 17.26
C ARG A 22 27.33 -4.99 18.68
N TYR A 23 27.66 -6.04 19.43
CA TYR A 23 28.18 -5.95 20.79
C TYR A 23 29.53 -6.66 20.86
N GLU A 24 30.59 -5.86 20.91
CA GLU A 24 31.96 -6.35 21.06
C GLU A 24 32.30 -6.68 22.52
N SER A 25 33.38 -7.44 22.72
CA SER A 25 33.83 -7.77 24.08
C SER A 25 34.40 -6.53 24.79
N LEU A 26 34.16 -6.42 26.10
CA LEU A 26 34.74 -5.36 26.94
C LEU A 26 36.15 -5.74 27.45
N LYS A 27 36.86 -6.61 26.74
CA LYS A 27 38.24 -7.01 27.08
C LYS A 27 39.15 -5.77 26.93
N ARG A 28 40.10 -5.59 27.84
CA ARG A 28 41.02 -4.43 27.93
C ARG A 28 40.41 -3.14 28.48
N VAL A 29 39.11 -3.13 28.80
CA VAL A 29 38.49 -2.01 29.53
C VAL A 29 38.99 -1.99 30.98
N GLY A 30 39.22 -0.79 31.54
CA GLY A 30 39.80 -0.61 32.87
C GLY A 30 39.04 -1.33 33.99
N PRO A 31 39.72 -2.04 34.93
CA PRO A 31 39.06 -2.81 35.97
C PRO A 31 38.14 -1.99 36.89
N LYS A 32 38.53 -0.75 37.23
CA LYS A 32 37.71 0.17 38.04
C LYS A 32 36.37 0.48 37.37
N PHE A 33 36.39 0.72 36.06
CA PHE A 33 35.18 0.97 35.28
C PHE A 33 34.29 -0.29 35.18
N LEU A 34 34.89 -1.44 34.88
CA LEU A 34 34.16 -2.71 34.80
C LEU A 34 33.48 -3.06 36.13
N ARG A 35 34.17 -2.88 37.26
CA ARG A 35 33.58 -3.07 38.59
C ARG A 35 32.34 -2.21 38.79
N ASN A 36 32.44 -0.90 38.53
CA ASN A 36 31.32 0.02 38.68
C ASN A 36 30.13 -0.35 37.76
N MET A 37 30.39 -0.63 36.48
CA MET A 37 29.35 -1.04 35.53
C MET A 37 28.66 -2.35 35.98
N CYS A 38 29.42 -3.32 36.50
CA CYS A 38 28.86 -4.56 37.03
C CYS A 38 27.98 -4.30 38.26
N PHE A 39 28.36 -3.40 39.16
CA PHE A 39 27.52 -3.01 40.31
C PHE A 39 26.23 -2.32 39.87
N ALA A 40 26.28 -1.39 38.91
CA ALA A 40 25.09 -0.77 38.35
C ALA A 40 24.14 -1.82 37.76
N LYS A 41 24.67 -2.71 36.91
CA LYS A 41 23.89 -3.83 36.32
C LYS A 41 23.30 -4.75 37.39
N LYS A 42 24.05 -5.05 38.45
CA LYS A 42 23.61 -5.89 39.59
C LYS A 42 22.40 -5.30 40.31
N HIS A 43 22.34 -3.97 40.46
CA HIS A 43 21.29 -3.30 41.24
C HIS A 43 20.12 -2.75 40.41
N ASN A 44 20.09 -2.94 39.09
CA ASN A 44 19.00 -2.48 38.22
C ASN A 44 17.60 -2.97 38.63
N LYS A 45 17.50 -4.14 39.29
CA LYS A 45 16.22 -4.69 39.77
C LYS A 45 15.55 -3.80 40.83
N LYS A 46 16.32 -3.02 41.60
CA LYS A 46 15.79 -2.16 42.68
C LYS A 46 14.84 -1.07 42.15
N GLY A 47 15.07 -0.57 40.93
CA GLY A 47 14.28 0.50 40.31
C GLY A 47 13.10 0.02 39.45
N LEU A 48 12.89 -1.30 39.33
CA LEU A 48 12.01 -1.86 38.31
C LEU A 48 10.55 -1.40 38.44
N LYS A 49 10.00 -1.40 39.66
CA LYS A 49 8.60 -0.96 39.90
C LYS A 49 8.36 0.50 39.51
N LYS A 50 9.31 1.39 39.85
CA LYS A 50 9.25 2.81 39.50
C LYS A 50 9.29 3.01 37.98
N MET A 51 10.18 2.27 37.30
CA MET A 51 10.30 2.28 35.84
C MET A 51 9.03 1.79 35.16
N GLN A 52 8.45 0.68 35.63
CA GLN A 52 7.22 0.12 35.08
C GLN A 52 6.05 1.09 35.19
N ALA A 53 5.87 1.72 36.36
CA ALA A 53 4.83 2.72 36.56
C ALA A 53 5.02 3.94 35.64
N ASN A 54 6.24 4.43 35.48
CA ASN A 54 6.54 5.54 34.57
C ASN A 54 6.27 5.17 33.10
N ASN A 55 6.70 3.98 32.67
CA ASN A 55 6.47 3.49 31.32
C ASN A 55 4.97 3.30 31.04
N ALA A 56 4.21 2.77 32.01
CA ALA A 56 2.75 2.65 31.88
C ALA A 56 2.09 4.03 31.70
N LYS A 57 2.47 5.01 32.53
CA LYS A 57 2.00 6.41 32.39
C LYS A 57 2.32 6.99 31.00
N ALA A 58 3.54 6.76 30.50
CA ALA A 58 3.95 7.22 29.18
C ALA A 58 3.15 6.55 28.05
N MET A 59 2.84 5.25 28.17
CA MET A 59 2.02 4.54 27.19
C MET A 59 0.56 5.01 27.21
N CYS A 60 -0.01 5.25 28.40
CA CYS A 60 -1.35 5.82 28.52
C CYS A 60 -1.43 7.20 27.87
N ALA A 61 -0.47 8.09 28.13
CA ALA A 61 -0.42 9.41 27.51
C ALA A 61 -0.34 9.35 25.98
N ARG A 62 0.47 8.41 25.44
CA ARG A 62 0.55 8.16 23.99
C ARG A 62 -0.77 7.66 23.43
N ALA A 63 -1.45 6.75 24.12
CA ALA A 63 -2.75 6.24 23.69
C ALA A 63 -3.82 7.34 23.64
N GLU A 64 -3.84 8.22 24.64
CA GLU A 64 -4.74 9.38 24.66
C GLU A 64 -4.44 10.37 23.53
N ALA A 65 -3.17 10.66 23.26
CA ALA A 65 -2.76 11.51 22.15
C ALA A 65 -3.20 10.93 20.80
N VAL A 66 -3.00 9.63 20.57
CA VAL A 66 -3.47 8.96 19.34
C VAL A 66 -5.00 9.01 19.26
N LYS A 67 -5.71 8.76 20.37
CA LYS A 67 -7.18 8.86 20.40
C LYS A 67 -7.68 10.26 20.07
N ALA A 68 -6.99 11.31 20.54
CA ALA A 68 -7.31 12.69 20.22
C ALA A 68 -7.04 13.03 18.74
N LEU A 69 -5.98 12.49 18.13
CA LEU A 69 -5.73 12.65 16.70
C LEU A 69 -6.78 11.93 15.83
N VAL A 70 -7.22 10.74 16.26
CA VAL A 70 -8.26 9.95 15.56
C VAL A 70 -9.64 10.58 15.71
N LYS A 71 -9.88 11.31 16.80
CA LYS A 71 -11.08 12.15 16.98
C LYS A 71 -10.70 13.63 16.83
N PRO A 72 -10.33 14.10 15.62
CA PRO A 72 -9.97 15.49 15.44
C PRO A 72 -11.19 16.35 15.78
N LYS A 73 -11.15 17.00 16.94
CA LYS A 73 -12.11 18.06 17.29
C LYS A 73 -11.93 19.19 16.29
N GLU A 74 -12.88 19.30 15.36
CA GLU A 74 -13.35 20.48 14.60
C GLU A 74 -12.39 21.64 14.25
N ILE A 75 -11.08 21.41 14.17
CA ILE A 75 -10.18 22.37 13.56
C ILE A 75 -10.45 22.29 12.06
N LYS A 76 -11.30 23.20 11.56
CA LYS A 76 -11.56 23.39 10.13
C LYS A 76 -10.20 23.45 9.42
N PRO A 77 -9.83 22.43 8.63
CA PRO A 77 -8.60 22.51 7.88
C PRO A 77 -8.81 23.59 6.82
N LYS A 78 -8.20 24.76 7.01
CA LYS A 78 -8.06 25.77 5.96
C LYS A 78 -7.04 25.23 4.96
N MET A 79 -7.46 24.24 4.17
CA MET A 79 -6.71 23.80 3.01
C MET A 79 -6.76 24.92 1.98
N PRO A 80 -5.61 25.35 1.42
CA PRO A 80 -5.63 26.28 0.30
C PRO A 80 -6.41 25.62 -0.85
N THR A 81 -7.36 26.37 -1.40
CA THR A 81 -8.22 25.96 -2.51
C THR A 81 -7.37 25.36 -3.64
N GLY A 82 -7.55 24.06 -3.87
CA GLY A 82 -6.63 23.24 -4.66
C GLY A 82 -6.60 23.56 -6.15
N SER A 83 -5.50 23.16 -6.79
CA SER A 83 -5.23 23.23 -8.23
C SER A 83 -6.40 22.80 -9.12
N SER A 84 -6.48 23.37 -10.33
CA SER A 84 -7.62 23.18 -11.24
C SER A 84 -7.96 21.70 -11.46
N CYS A 85 -9.25 21.36 -11.27
CA CYS A 85 -9.74 19.99 -11.32
C CYS A 85 -9.45 19.27 -12.65
N LYS A 86 -9.26 20.04 -13.74
CA LYS A 86 -8.91 19.56 -15.08
C LYS A 86 -7.52 18.94 -15.11
N LEU A 87 -6.52 19.62 -14.52
CA LEU A 87 -5.13 19.12 -14.49
C LEU A 87 -5.01 17.87 -13.61
N SER A 88 -5.67 17.86 -12.44
CA SER A 88 -5.73 16.68 -11.56
C SER A 88 -6.37 15.47 -12.26
N ARG A 89 -7.45 15.69 -13.04
CA ARG A 89 -8.09 14.64 -13.85
C ARG A 89 -7.15 14.07 -14.90
N LEU A 90 -6.41 14.91 -15.63
CA LEU A 90 -5.45 14.46 -16.64
C LEU A 90 -4.31 13.66 -16.01
N ALA A 91 -3.78 14.10 -14.87
CA ALA A 91 -2.75 13.38 -14.14
C ALA A 91 -3.21 11.98 -13.72
N HIS A 92 -4.45 11.84 -13.23
CA HIS A 92 -5.02 10.53 -12.88
C HIS A 92 -5.20 9.61 -14.11
N ILE A 93 -5.53 10.17 -15.28
CA ILE A 93 -5.66 9.40 -16.54
C ILE A 93 -4.29 8.98 -17.08
N ALA A 94 -3.25 9.80 -16.92
CA ALA A 94 -1.90 9.44 -17.33
C ALA A 94 -1.27 8.39 -16.39
N HIS A 95 -1.67 8.36 -15.11
CA HIS A 95 -1.02 7.55 -14.08
C HIS A 95 -1.13 6.03 -14.30
N PRO A 96 0.00 5.30 -14.42
CA PRO A 96 0.03 3.92 -14.91
C PRO A 96 -0.75 2.91 -14.04
N LYS A 97 -0.83 3.12 -12.71
CA LYS A 97 -1.56 2.21 -11.81
C LYS A 97 -3.06 2.49 -11.72
N LEU A 98 -3.47 3.76 -11.86
CA LEU A 98 -4.84 4.23 -11.59
C LEU A 98 -5.68 4.37 -12.86
N ARG A 99 -5.04 4.46 -14.03
CA ARG A 99 -5.70 4.77 -15.31
C ARG A 99 -6.56 3.66 -15.90
N LYS A 100 -6.48 2.43 -15.41
CA LYS A 100 -7.03 1.22 -16.08
C LYS A 100 -8.50 1.38 -16.47
N ARG A 101 -9.35 1.81 -15.53
CA ARG A 101 -10.80 1.99 -15.78
C ARG A 101 -11.11 3.23 -16.64
N ALA A 102 -10.30 4.28 -16.55
CA ALA A 102 -10.47 5.49 -17.33
C ALA A 102 -10.10 5.26 -18.80
N CYS A 103 -8.92 4.71 -19.07
CA CYS A 103 -8.44 4.41 -20.43
C CYS A 103 -9.33 3.38 -21.15
N THR A 104 -9.85 2.39 -20.43
CA THR A 104 -10.77 1.41 -21.03
C THR A 104 -12.12 2.04 -21.40
N ARG A 105 -12.64 2.95 -20.56
CA ARG A 105 -13.86 3.72 -20.87
C ARG A 105 -13.66 4.61 -22.10
N THR A 106 -12.54 5.35 -22.16
CA THR A 106 -12.26 6.23 -23.30
C THR A 106 -12.07 5.42 -24.58
N ALA A 107 -11.32 4.31 -24.53
CA ALA A 107 -11.15 3.42 -25.68
C ALA A 107 -12.49 2.82 -26.16
N LYS A 108 -13.39 2.43 -25.25
CA LYS A 108 -14.73 1.95 -25.59
C LYS A 108 -15.57 3.05 -26.24
N GLY A 109 -15.58 4.27 -25.67
CA GLY A 109 -16.31 5.41 -26.24
C GLY A 109 -15.80 5.84 -27.61
N LEU A 110 -14.48 5.75 -27.84
CA LEU A 110 -13.88 6.05 -29.14
C LEU A 110 -14.20 4.98 -30.19
N ARG A 111 -14.30 3.70 -29.81
CA ARG A 111 -14.62 2.60 -30.73
C ARG A 111 -16.12 2.45 -30.98
N LEU A 112 -16.97 2.76 -30.00
CA LEU A 112 -18.40 2.52 -30.06
C LEU A 112 -19.14 3.77 -30.58
N CYS A 113 -19.16 3.97 -31.90
CA CYS A 113 -20.12 4.89 -32.51
C CYS A 113 -21.52 4.28 -32.38
N ARG A 114 -22.36 4.85 -31.51
CA ARG A 114 -23.77 4.48 -31.40
C ARG A 114 -24.59 5.48 -32.21
N PRO A 115 -25.01 5.19 -33.45
CA PRO A 115 -25.92 6.06 -34.17
C PRO A 115 -27.25 6.10 -33.40
N LYS A 116 -27.69 7.31 -33.07
CA LYS A 116 -29.03 7.55 -32.54
C LYS A 116 -30.00 7.39 -33.71
N SER A 117 -30.75 6.28 -33.77
CA SER A 117 -31.76 6.07 -34.80
C SER A 117 -32.79 7.20 -34.73
N GLN A 118 -32.80 8.06 -35.74
CA GLN A 118 -33.93 8.95 -36.02
C GLN A 118 -34.74 8.30 -37.13
N ALA A 119 -35.83 7.60 -36.77
CA ALA A 119 -36.82 7.19 -37.76
C ALA A 119 -37.66 8.42 -38.14
N LYS A 120 -37.35 9.05 -39.28
CA LYS A 120 -38.28 9.97 -39.95
C LYS A 120 -39.22 9.14 -40.83
N ALA A 121 -40.50 9.13 -40.50
CA ALA A 121 -41.56 8.61 -41.36
C ALA A 121 -42.31 9.76 -42.04
N ALA A 122 -42.19 9.82 -43.35
CA ALA A 122 -43.14 10.36 -44.33
C ALA A 122 -42.68 9.72 -45.66
N THR A 123 -43.49 8.99 -46.44
CA THR A 123 -44.66 9.49 -47.15
C THR A 123 -45.44 8.29 -47.76
N LYS A 124 -46.77 8.27 -47.54
CA LYS A 124 -47.92 7.78 -48.33
C LYS A 124 -47.75 6.64 -49.38
N ALA A 125 -48.54 5.56 -49.23
CA ALA A 125 -49.75 5.24 -50.03
C ALA A 125 -50.22 3.78 -49.83
N GLY A 126 -51.54 3.55 -49.72
CA GLY A 126 -52.21 2.25 -49.88
C GLY A 126 -52.94 1.70 -48.63
N PRO A 127 -54.29 1.50 -48.64
CA PRO A 127 -55.06 1.00 -47.49
C PRO A 127 -55.48 -0.49 -47.70
N PRO A 128 -56.31 -1.10 -46.84
CA PRO A 128 -55.92 -1.85 -45.64
C PRO A 128 -56.43 -3.31 -45.67
N VAL A 129 -55.71 -4.31 -45.12
CA VAL A 129 -56.36 -5.61 -44.88
C VAL A 129 -55.81 -6.38 -43.64
N ALA A 130 -56.68 -6.44 -42.63
CA ALA A 130 -57.05 -7.53 -41.71
C ALA A 130 -56.02 -8.39 -40.94
N ALA A 131 -56.28 -8.45 -39.62
CA ALA A 131 -56.33 -9.64 -38.72
C ALA A 131 -55.01 -10.43 -38.47
N ALA A 132 -54.66 -11.02 -37.32
CA ALA A 132 -55.29 -11.40 -36.05
C ALA A 132 -54.16 -11.63 -35.00
N PRO A 133 -54.45 -11.92 -33.70
CA PRO A 133 -53.53 -11.73 -32.58
C PRO A 133 -52.96 -13.04 -31.96
N ALA A 134 -52.25 -12.86 -30.83
CA ALA A 134 -51.83 -13.84 -29.81
C ALA A 134 -50.43 -14.46 -30.02
N ALA A 135 -49.61 -14.72 -29.00
CA ALA A 135 -49.96 -15.05 -27.62
C ALA A 135 -48.94 -14.52 -26.59
N LYS A 136 -49.44 -14.31 -25.37
CA LYS A 136 -48.70 -14.04 -24.13
C LYS A 136 -48.43 -15.35 -23.40
N ALA A 137 -47.31 -15.44 -22.70
CA ALA A 137 -47.11 -16.14 -21.42
C ALA A 137 -45.64 -15.85 -21.01
N THR A 138 -45.26 -15.03 -20.01
CA THR A 138 -45.55 -15.02 -18.56
C THR A 138 -45.64 -16.43 -17.99
N PHE A 139 -44.91 -16.85 -16.95
CA PHE A 139 -44.13 -16.17 -15.91
C PHE A 139 -43.45 -17.32 -15.12
N ILE A 140 -42.30 -17.05 -14.51
CA ILE A 140 -41.88 -17.53 -13.17
C ILE A 140 -41.86 -19.04 -12.90
N TYR A 141 -40.72 -19.56 -12.42
CA TYR A 141 -40.63 -20.09 -11.04
C TYR A 141 -39.18 -20.04 -10.55
N GLU A 142 -39.02 -19.20 -9.54
CA GLU A 142 -37.94 -19.13 -8.58
C GLU A 142 -37.97 -20.38 -7.68
N LEU A 143 -36.79 -20.82 -7.23
CA LEU A 143 -36.46 -21.34 -5.88
C LEU A 143 -35.58 -22.59 -5.89
N HIS A 144 -34.31 -22.33 -5.53
CA HIS A 144 -33.49 -23.05 -4.57
C HIS A 144 -33.56 -24.58 -4.52
N SER A 145 -32.42 -25.21 -4.78
CA SER A 145 -31.62 -25.81 -3.68
C SER A 145 -30.27 -26.37 -4.16
N LEU A 146 -29.25 -26.09 -3.35
CA LEU A 146 -28.11 -26.97 -3.04
C LEU A 146 -27.20 -27.38 -4.20
N ILE A 147 -26.06 -26.67 -4.32
CA ILE A 147 -24.71 -27.12 -3.91
C ILE A 147 -23.88 -25.87 -3.61
#